data_AF-A0A924GDP8-F1
#
_entry.id   AF-A0A924GDP8-F1
#
_cell.length_a   1.000
_cell.length_b   1.000
_cell.length_c   1.000
_cell.angle_alpha   90.00
_cell.angle_beta   90.00
_cell.angle_gamma   90.00
#
_symmetry.space_group_name_H-M   'P 1'
#
loop_
_entity.id
_entity.type
_entity.pdbx_description
1 polymer ?
#
loop_
_entity_poly.entity_id
_entity_poly.type
_entity_poly.pdbx_seq_one_letter_code
_entity_poly.pdbx_strand_id
1 'polypeptide(L)'
;MSPSTASDRPVGLSTDWRVGFLGDLHGDLDHLLRVAQTMWAHGISTLIVLGDFGFIWPHGNWDNTIDKISRRLGKLGQILYFVDGNHEDFTRLYRFPLDADGVRRIRPNIIHLPRGYRTTLVSGREVAVLGGANSIDRDQRVEGRSWWAGEAITDADLTVLGSETAPLLIGHDAPLHVPALERELAATDRDWSAEALAYAAAGRAVFHRGFLTVQPELYLGGHYHLHIDEQVTYHSEGGEFTCRVVILDMNGTATATSQAILGVDTFALTSRTRDADTVHELRGDEAGVWEVSTEHSTHILDFDRGVSERRAGPDSMPFPGDNSRQLRTIERCRVGEIGFWTFISHNRLMEFYWHQSTEIKNIRRLKREDPEDERTPKPSAEPI
;
A
#
# COMPACT_ATOMS: atom_id res chain seq x y z
N MET A 1 11.97 39.84 6.76
CA MET A 1 11.34 38.73 7.51
C MET A 1 12.49 37.94 8.11
N SER A 2 12.54 37.82 9.43
CA SER A 2 13.63 37.16 10.14
C SER A 2 13.60 35.65 9.91
N PRO A 3 14.75 34.95 9.86
CA PRO A 3 14.78 33.50 9.71
C PRO A 3 14.17 32.85 10.95
N SER A 4 13.19 31.98 10.74
CA SER A 4 12.52 31.19 11.77
C SER A 4 13.54 30.35 12.53
N THR A 5 13.66 30.54 13.84
CA THR A 5 14.44 29.69 14.73
C THR A 5 13.82 28.29 14.82
N ALA A 6 14.67 27.26 14.95
CA ALA A 6 14.29 25.83 14.94
C ALA A 6 13.31 25.37 16.05
N SER A 7 12.84 26.27 16.93
CA SER A 7 12.01 25.93 18.10
C SER A 7 10.49 25.97 17.87
N ASP A 8 10.03 26.32 16.67
CA ASP A 8 8.59 26.42 16.34
C ASP A 8 8.11 25.31 15.37
N ARG A 9 8.91 24.25 15.19
CA ARG A 9 8.55 23.17 14.27
C ARG A 9 7.36 22.37 14.83
N PRO A 10 6.33 22.09 14.00
CA PRO A 10 5.11 21.42 14.45
C PRO A 10 5.40 20.03 15.02
N VAL A 11 4.51 19.62 15.92
CA VAL A 11 4.43 18.29 16.54
C VAL A 11 4.70 17.21 15.49
N GLY A 12 5.61 16.27 15.81
CA GLY A 12 6.14 15.29 14.86
C GLY A 12 5.06 14.54 14.05
N LEU A 13 5.42 14.12 12.83
CA LEU A 13 4.52 13.48 11.84
C LEU A 13 3.63 12.39 12.44
N SER A 14 4.21 11.62 13.36
CA SER A 14 3.53 10.59 14.14
C SER A 14 4.34 10.27 15.40
N THR A 15 3.64 9.81 16.43
CA THR A 15 4.26 9.19 17.62
C THR A 15 4.56 7.71 17.41
N ASP A 16 4.24 7.15 16.24
CA ASP A 16 4.40 5.73 15.94
C ASP A 16 5.85 5.40 15.57
N TRP A 17 6.38 4.33 16.17
CA TRP A 17 7.69 3.77 15.80
C TRP A 17 7.67 2.99 14.49
N ARG A 18 6.47 2.69 13.97
CA ARG A 18 6.27 1.99 12.70
C ARG A 18 5.20 2.70 11.89
N VAL A 19 5.53 3.00 10.64
CA VAL A 19 4.64 3.74 9.73
C VAL A 19 4.38 2.90 8.48
N GLY A 20 3.13 2.84 8.05
CA GLY A 20 2.72 2.17 6.83
C GLY A 20 2.84 3.11 5.63
N PHE A 21 3.39 2.61 4.53
CA PHE A 21 3.52 3.31 3.27
C PHE A 21 2.74 2.60 2.18
N LEU A 22 2.13 3.36 1.30
CA LEU A 22 1.38 2.91 0.13
C LEU A 22 1.91 3.66 -1.10
N GLY A 23 2.09 2.94 -2.20
CA GLY A 23 2.35 3.54 -3.51
C GLY A 23 1.09 4.16 -4.11
N ASP A 24 1.04 4.19 -5.44
CA ASP A 24 0.04 4.95 -6.19
C ASP A 24 -1.36 4.33 -6.04
N LEU A 25 -2.35 5.07 -5.55
CA LEU A 25 -3.69 4.53 -5.30
C LEU A 25 -4.63 4.69 -6.49
N HIS A 26 -4.44 5.72 -7.31
CA HIS A 26 -5.30 6.05 -8.46
C HIS A 26 -6.80 6.07 -8.12
N GLY A 27 -7.15 6.49 -6.90
CA GLY A 27 -8.54 6.52 -6.41
C GLY A 27 -9.18 5.14 -6.16
N ASP A 28 -8.39 4.07 -6.04
CA ASP A 28 -8.89 2.73 -5.72
C ASP A 28 -9.25 2.60 -4.23
N LEU A 29 -10.53 2.90 -3.96
CA LEU A 29 -11.09 2.86 -2.61
C LEU A 29 -10.95 1.47 -1.98
N ASP A 30 -11.20 0.42 -2.75
CA ASP A 30 -11.21 -0.94 -2.22
C ASP A 30 -9.79 -1.37 -1.86
N HIS A 31 -8.78 -1.00 -2.66
CA HIS A 31 -7.38 -1.23 -2.32
C HIS A 31 -7.01 -0.50 -1.03
N LEU A 32 -7.28 0.80 -0.93
CA LEU A 32 -6.97 1.58 0.26
C LEU A 32 -7.59 0.97 1.53
N LEU A 33 -8.89 0.62 1.51
CA LEU A 33 -9.56 0.08 2.69
C LEU A 33 -9.01 -1.29 3.12
N ARG A 34 -8.56 -2.11 2.16
CA ARG A 34 -7.90 -3.39 2.46
C ARG A 34 -6.53 -3.18 3.09
N VAL A 35 -5.69 -2.34 2.48
CA VAL A 35 -4.36 -2.06 3.01
C VAL A 35 -4.45 -1.45 4.40
N ALA A 36 -5.38 -0.51 4.61
CA ALA A 36 -5.66 0.06 5.93
C ALA A 36 -5.99 -1.02 6.96
N GLN A 37 -6.87 -1.97 6.63
CA GLN A 37 -7.22 -3.10 7.50
C GLN A 37 -6.01 -4.01 7.80
N THR A 38 -5.21 -4.34 6.78
CA THR A 38 -3.99 -5.15 6.94
C THR A 38 -2.95 -4.45 7.82
N MET A 39 -2.71 -3.16 7.57
CA MET A 39 -1.80 -2.34 8.38
C MET A 39 -2.27 -2.24 9.83
N TRP A 40 -3.57 -2.04 10.05
CA TRP A 40 -4.16 -2.05 11.39
C TRP A 40 -3.95 -3.38 12.10
N ALA A 41 -4.13 -4.51 11.42
CA ALA A 41 -3.88 -5.84 11.98
C ALA A 41 -2.41 -6.05 12.39
N HIS A 42 -1.48 -5.29 11.81
CA HIS A 42 -0.07 -5.25 12.20
C HIS A 42 0.27 -4.18 13.26
N GLY A 43 -0.75 -3.50 13.80
CA GLY A 43 -0.60 -2.44 14.80
C GLY A 43 -0.03 -1.15 14.22
N ILE A 44 -0.39 -0.82 12.97
CA ILE A 44 0.00 0.42 12.29
C ILE A 44 -1.19 1.39 12.28
N SER A 45 -1.02 2.54 12.93
CA SER A 45 -2.00 3.63 13.02
C SER A 45 -1.72 4.77 12.03
N THR A 46 -0.47 4.95 11.60
CA THR A 46 -0.10 5.99 10.63
C THR A 46 0.15 5.40 9.24
N LEU A 47 -0.54 5.94 8.24
CA LEU A 47 -0.40 5.57 6.84
C LEU A 47 0.09 6.78 6.03
N ILE A 48 0.95 6.55 5.04
CA ILE A 48 1.43 7.58 4.10
C ILE A 48 1.28 7.06 2.66
N VAL A 49 0.55 7.79 1.83
CA VAL A 49 0.42 7.53 0.39
C VAL A 49 1.46 8.36 -0.37
N LEU A 50 2.27 7.70 -1.21
CA LEU A 50 3.43 8.25 -1.93
C LEU A 50 3.06 8.95 -3.25
N GLY A 51 1.92 9.62 -3.27
CA GLY A 51 1.37 10.27 -4.47
C GLY A 51 0.20 9.51 -5.09
N ASP A 52 -0.39 10.11 -6.11
CA ASP A 52 -1.57 9.59 -6.82
C ASP A 52 -2.66 9.08 -5.87
N PHE A 53 -2.99 9.92 -4.87
CA PHE A 53 -4.09 9.66 -3.95
C PHE A 53 -5.40 9.55 -4.72
N GLY A 54 -5.62 10.43 -5.72
CA GLY A 54 -6.58 10.22 -6.80
C GLY A 54 -8.07 10.22 -6.40
N PHE A 55 -8.39 10.45 -5.11
CA PHE A 55 -9.77 10.48 -4.64
C PHE A 55 -10.44 11.84 -4.83
N ILE A 56 -9.69 12.94 -4.87
CA ILE A 56 -10.21 14.30 -5.05
C ILE A 56 -10.22 14.60 -6.56
N TRP A 57 -11.24 14.12 -7.27
CA TRP A 57 -11.32 14.19 -8.72
C TRP A 57 -12.66 14.79 -9.21
N PRO A 58 -12.73 15.44 -10.39
CA PRO A 58 -13.97 16.04 -10.91
C PRO A 58 -15.08 15.04 -11.20
N HIS A 59 -14.75 13.78 -11.44
CA HIS A 59 -15.69 12.75 -11.84
C HIS A 59 -16.13 11.93 -10.62
N GLY A 60 -17.42 11.98 -10.29
CA GLY A 60 -18.00 11.25 -9.16
C GLY A 60 -18.19 12.11 -7.91
N ASN A 61 -18.69 11.49 -6.85
CA ASN A 61 -18.92 12.15 -5.57
C ASN A 61 -17.71 11.97 -4.66
N TRP A 62 -16.61 12.64 -5.02
CA TRP A 62 -15.34 12.55 -4.30
C TRP A 62 -15.48 12.89 -2.81
N ASP A 63 -16.33 13.86 -2.47
CA ASP A 63 -16.55 14.32 -1.10
C ASP A 63 -17.14 13.19 -0.22
N ASN A 64 -18.14 12.46 -0.74
CA ASN A 64 -18.68 11.28 -0.08
C ASN A 64 -17.67 10.12 0.01
N THR A 65 -16.80 9.96 -1.00
CA THR A 65 -15.74 8.95 -0.97
C THR A 65 -14.72 9.26 0.11
N ILE A 66 -14.26 10.50 0.21
CA ILE A 66 -13.37 10.98 1.27
C ILE A 66 -14.01 10.82 2.66
N ASP A 67 -15.30 11.14 2.82
CA ASP A 67 -16.04 10.89 4.05
C ASP A 67 -16.09 9.40 4.42
N LYS A 68 -16.29 8.52 3.43
CA LYS A 68 -16.27 7.08 3.63
C LYS A 68 -14.90 6.60 4.07
N ILE A 69 -13.82 7.07 3.44
CA ILE A 69 -12.44 6.75 3.84
C ILE A 69 -12.20 7.23 5.27
N SER A 70 -12.49 8.49 5.58
CA SER A 70 -12.29 9.10 6.90
C SER A 70 -13.00 8.31 7.99
N ARG A 71 -14.27 7.93 7.79
CA ARG A 71 -15.02 7.09 8.74
C ARG A 71 -14.41 5.70 8.93
N ARG A 72 -13.91 5.07 7.86
CA ARG A 72 -13.33 3.72 7.94
C ARG A 72 -11.98 3.73 8.65
N LEU A 73 -11.11 4.68 8.31
CA LEU A 73 -9.85 4.90 9.02
C LEU A 73 -10.08 5.27 10.49
N GLY A 74 -11.08 6.11 10.78
CA GLY A 74 -11.43 6.50 12.15
C GLY A 74 -11.86 5.32 13.02
N LYS A 75 -12.58 4.33 12.47
CA LYS A 75 -12.92 3.08 13.18
C LYS A 75 -11.69 2.23 13.52
N LEU A 76 -10.62 2.35 12.75
CA LEU A 76 -9.35 1.66 12.97
C LEU A 76 -8.38 2.49 13.82
N GLY A 77 -8.74 3.73 14.19
CA GLY A 77 -7.83 4.66 14.87
C GLY A 77 -6.66 5.10 13.97
N GLN A 78 -6.84 5.06 12.65
CA GLN A 78 -5.79 5.39 11.69
C GLN A 78 -5.85 6.84 11.21
N ILE A 79 -4.67 7.42 10.98
CA ILE A 79 -4.44 8.69 10.28
C ILE A 79 -3.76 8.38 8.95
N LEU A 80 -4.27 8.97 7.87
CA LEU A 80 -3.68 8.87 6.54
C LEU A 80 -3.11 10.22 6.13
N TYR A 81 -1.82 10.22 5.82
CA TYR A 81 -1.14 11.30 5.13
C TYR A 81 -1.00 10.94 3.65
N PHE A 82 -0.89 11.95 2.80
CA PHE A 82 -0.49 11.76 1.41
C PHE A 82 0.36 12.91 0.92
N VAL A 83 1.33 12.60 0.06
CA VAL A 83 2.00 13.60 -0.80
C VAL A 83 1.22 13.70 -2.10
N ASP A 84 1.24 14.84 -2.78
CA ASP A 84 0.64 14.94 -4.12
C ASP A 84 1.49 14.20 -5.16
N GLY A 85 0.84 13.54 -6.11
CA GLY A 85 1.47 12.98 -7.31
C GLY A 85 1.13 13.77 -8.57
N ASN A 86 1.22 13.15 -9.75
CA ASN A 86 0.78 13.78 -11.00
C ASN A 86 -0.72 13.61 -11.26
N HIS A 87 -1.38 12.61 -10.64
CA HIS A 87 -2.81 12.40 -10.75
C HIS A 87 -3.59 13.02 -9.58
N GLU A 88 -3.46 14.34 -9.42
CA GLU A 88 -4.29 15.12 -8.51
C GLU A 88 -5.05 16.24 -9.24
N ASP A 89 -6.29 16.52 -8.81
CA ASP A 89 -6.97 17.75 -9.21
C ASP A 89 -6.46 18.90 -8.33
N PHE A 90 -5.37 19.54 -8.76
CA PHE A 90 -4.75 20.65 -8.04
C PHE A 90 -5.70 21.83 -7.83
N THR A 91 -6.64 22.07 -8.75
CA THR A 91 -7.66 23.13 -8.62
C THR A 91 -8.61 22.86 -7.46
N ARG A 92 -8.94 21.59 -7.19
CA ARG A 92 -9.77 21.19 -6.04
C ARG A 92 -8.96 21.05 -4.76
N LEU A 93 -7.81 20.37 -4.83
CA LEU A 93 -6.92 20.14 -3.69
C LEU A 93 -6.54 21.45 -3.00
N TYR A 94 -6.18 22.48 -3.76
CA TYR A 94 -5.77 23.77 -3.20
C TYR A 94 -6.91 24.67 -2.71
N ARG A 95 -8.18 24.21 -2.76
CA ARG A 95 -9.29 24.93 -2.10
C ARG A 95 -9.34 24.71 -0.59
N PHE A 96 -8.86 23.55 -0.14
CA PHE A 96 -8.59 23.35 1.28
C PHE A 96 -7.46 24.30 1.68
N PRO A 97 -7.51 25.01 2.82
CA PRO A 97 -6.43 25.90 3.24
C PRO A 97 -5.23 25.13 3.80
N LEU A 98 -4.08 25.80 3.91
CA LEU A 98 -3.01 25.33 4.80
C LEU A 98 -3.37 25.72 6.23
N ASP A 99 -3.17 24.79 7.15
CA ASP A 99 -3.28 25.04 8.58
C ASP A 99 -1.99 25.69 9.11
N ALA A 100 -2.03 26.18 10.36
CA ALA A 100 -0.91 26.88 10.98
C ALA A 100 0.36 26.01 11.12
N ASP A 101 0.19 24.69 11.18
CA ASP A 101 1.28 23.71 11.20
C ASP A 101 1.78 23.34 9.81
N GLY A 102 1.31 24.00 8.74
CA GLY A 102 1.83 23.86 7.39
C GLY A 102 1.34 22.64 6.62
N VAL A 103 0.41 21.86 7.17
CA VAL A 103 -0.27 20.76 6.47
C VAL A 103 -1.63 21.21 5.94
N ARG A 104 -2.23 20.41 5.04
CA ARG A 104 -3.55 20.68 4.48
C ARG A 104 -4.52 19.56 4.88
N ARG A 105 -5.42 19.84 5.81
CA ARG A 105 -6.41 18.86 6.29
C ARG A 105 -7.61 18.79 5.35
N ILE A 106 -7.78 17.65 4.69
CA ILE A 106 -8.96 17.34 3.87
C ILE A 106 -10.11 16.89 4.78
N ARG A 107 -9.76 16.06 5.78
CA ARG A 107 -10.58 15.62 6.91
C ARG A 107 -9.68 15.53 8.15
N PRO A 108 -10.24 15.38 9.38
CA PRO A 108 -9.42 15.31 10.60
C PRO A 108 -8.32 14.23 10.58
N ASN A 109 -8.52 13.14 9.84
CA ASN A 109 -7.58 12.02 9.71
C ASN A 109 -7.13 11.74 8.26
N ILE A 110 -7.33 12.70 7.34
CA ILE A 110 -6.83 12.64 5.95
C ILE A 110 -6.13 13.96 5.65
N ILE A 111 -4.81 13.90 5.53
CA ILE A 111 -3.95 15.09 5.61
C ILE A 111 -2.98 15.09 4.43
N HIS A 112 -3.02 16.14 3.61
CA HIS A 112 -2.04 16.38 2.57
C HIS A 112 -0.79 17.00 3.18
N LEU A 113 0.38 16.44 2.83
CA LEU A 113 1.70 16.99 3.13
C LEU A 113 2.19 17.78 1.91
N PRO A 114 2.21 19.12 1.96
CA PRO A 114 2.62 19.94 0.83
C PRO A 114 4.10 19.76 0.48
N ARG A 115 4.44 20.07 -0.77
CA ARG A 115 5.84 20.13 -1.22
C ARG A 115 6.66 21.08 -0.35
N GLY A 116 7.84 20.62 0.05
CA GLY A 116 8.73 21.32 0.96
C GLY A 116 8.37 21.18 2.45
N TYR A 117 7.29 20.48 2.79
CA TYR A 117 6.97 20.20 4.19
C TYR A 117 8.10 19.42 4.88
N ARG A 118 8.45 19.84 6.09
CA ARG A 118 9.48 19.22 6.92
C ARG A 118 8.96 18.98 8.33
N THR A 119 9.35 17.85 8.91
CA THR A 119 8.94 17.44 10.25
C THR A 119 9.92 16.42 10.82
N THR A 120 9.64 15.91 12.01
CA THR A 120 10.44 14.88 12.69
C THR A 120 9.59 13.66 13.02
N LEU A 121 10.19 12.48 12.92
CA LEU A 121 9.62 11.23 13.42
C LEU A 121 9.80 11.15 14.95
N VAL A 122 9.11 10.21 15.61
CA VAL A 122 9.30 9.96 17.06
C VAL A 122 10.73 9.57 17.43
N SER A 123 11.50 9.02 16.48
CA SER A 123 12.93 8.74 16.62
C SER A 123 13.81 10.00 16.64
N GLY A 124 13.25 11.18 16.39
CA GLY A 124 13.98 12.45 16.23
C GLY A 124 14.58 12.66 14.84
N ARG A 125 14.43 11.69 13.92
CA ARG A 125 14.94 11.79 12.55
C ARG A 125 14.07 12.73 11.72
N GLU A 126 14.70 13.62 10.97
CA GLU A 126 13.99 14.57 10.11
C GLU A 126 13.43 13.89 8.86
N VAL A 127 12.30 14.43 8.39
CA VAL A 127 11.60 14.03 7.17
C VAL A 127 11.42 15.26 6.31
N ALA A 128 11.77 15.14 5.02
CA ALA A 128 11.43 16.11 4.00
C ALA A 128 10.40 15.52 3.03
N VAL A 129 9.54 16.36 2.48
CA VAL A 129 8.47 15.99 1.55
C VAL A 129 8.64 16.72 0.22
N LEU A 130 8.65 15.98 -0.88
CA LEU A 130 8.67 16.52 -2.23
C LEU A 130 7.76 15.70 -3.15
N GLY A 131 6.47 16.03 -3.13
CA GLY A 131 5.48 15.49 -4.08
C GLY A 131 5.59 16.12 -5.48
N GLY A 132 4.69 15.74 -6.37
CA GLY A 132 4.65 16.15 -7.77
C GLY A 132 5.46 15.23 -8.68
N ALA A 133 5.03 15.16 -9.94
CA ALA A 133 5.71 14.52 -11.05
C ALA A 133 5.11 15.06 -12.37
N ASN A 134 5.83 14.96 -13.48
CA ASN A 134 5.30 15.34 -14.78
C ASN A 134 4.69 14.13 -15.49
N SER A 135 3.42 14.24 -15.90
CA SER A 135 2.71 13.19 -16.63
C SER A 135 3.34 12.94 -18.00
N ILE A 136 3.90 11.73 -18.20
CA ILE A 136 4.39 11.29 -19.52
C ILE A 136 3.26 11.24 -20.56
N ASP A 137 2.03 10.99 -20.12
CA ASP A 137 0.84 10.90 -20.97
C ASP A 137 0.07 12.23 -21.11
N ARG A 138 0.69 13.36 -20.75
CA ARG A 138 0.09 14.71 -20.81
C ARG A 138 -0.57 15.01 -22.16
N ASP A 139 0.06 14.62 -23.26
CA ASP A 139 -0.44 14.87 -24.62
C ASP A 139 -1.77 14.15 -24.93
N GLN A 140 -2.12 13.14 -24.12
CA GLN A 140 -3.35 12.37 -24.22
C GLN A 140 -4.45 12.89 -23.28
N ARG A 141 -4.18 13.95 -22.51
CA ARG A 141 -5.06 14.48 -21.46
C ARG A 141 -5.63 15.85 -21.82
N VAL A 142 -6.60 16.28 -21.01
CA VAL A 142 -7.29 17.58 -21.18
C VAL A 142 -7.00 18.45 -19.97
N GLU A 143 -6.39 19.61 -20.21
CA GLU A 143 -6.08 20.59 -19.17
C GLU A 143 -7.32 21.01 -18.38
N GLY A 144 -7.20 21.03 -17.05
CA GLY A 144 -8.27 21.36 -16.11
C GLY A 144 -9.33 20.27 -15.94
N ARG A 145 -9.15 19.11 -16.58
CA ARG A 145 -10.08 17.96 -16.47
C ARG A 145 -9.40 16.65 -16.10
N SER A 146 -8.32 16.29 -16.79
CA SER A 146 -7.55 15.08 -16.53
C SER A 146 -6.04 15.33 -16.40
N TRP A 147 -5.63 16.59 -16.56
CA TRP A 147 -4.26 17.06 -16.37
C TRP A 147 -4.27 18.48 -15.83
N TRP A 148 -3.28 18.83 -15.01
CA TRP A 148 -3.11 20.16 -14.44
C TRP A 148 -1.62 20.50 -14.42
N ALA A 149 -1.25 21.70 -14.89
CA ALA A 149 0.13 22.18 -14.82
C ALA A 149 0.71 22.22 -13.40
N GLY A 150 -0.15 22.20 -12.36
CA GLY A 150 0.26 22.13 -10.95
C GLY A 150 0.96 20.83 -10.55
N GLU A 151 0.93 19.77 -11.37
CA GLU A 151 1.67 18.53 -11.12
C GLU A 151 3.18 18.74 -11.09
N ALA A 152 3.67 19.73 -11.85
CA ALA A 152 5.09 19.97 -12.03
C ALA A 152 5.70 20.60 -10.77
N ILE A 153 6.84 20.07 -10.36
CA ILE A 153 7.67 20.66 -9.30
C ILE A 153 8.32 21.92 -9.83
N THR A 154 8.31 22.99 -9.03
CA THR A 154 8.83 24.30 -9.40
C THR A 154 10.05 24.70 -8.55
N ASP A 155 10.81 25.70 -9.00
CA ASP A 155 11.90 26.27 -8.17
C ASP A 155 11.38 26.92 -6.88
N ALA A 156 10.12 27.35 -6.85
CA ALA A 156 9.48 27.83 -5.63
C ALA A 156 9.30 26.69 -4.62
N ASP A 157 8.91 25.49 -5.07
CA ASP A 157 8.83 24.30 -4.22
C ASP A 157 10.20 23.93 -3.65
N LEU A 158 11.25 23.99 -4.46
CA LEU A 158 12.63 23.76 -3.99
C LEU A 158 13.11 24.83 -3.00
N THR A 159 12.67 26.08 -3.16
CA THR A 159 12.95 27.15 -2.21
C THR A 159 12.28 26.88 -0.85
N VAL A 160 11.05 26.36 -0.85
CA VAL A 160 10.34 25.97 0.38
C VAL A 160 10.95 24.73 1.03
N LEU A 161 11.38 23.75 0.24
CA LEU A 161 12.09 22.54 0.71
C LEU A 161 13.35 22.88 1.52
N GLY A 162 13.99 24.01 1.19
CA GLY A 162 15.16 24.52 1.85
C GLY A 162 16.45 23.80 1.45
N SER A 163 17.56 24.21 2.06
CA SER A 163 18.91 23.72 1.77
C SER A 163 19.43 22.68 2.77
N GLU A 164 18.65 22.36 3.80
CA GLU A 164 19.07 21.45 4.87
C GLU A 164 19.01 20.00 4.40
N THR A 165 19.83 19.13 5.00
CA THR A 165 19.71 17.69 4.75
C THR A 165 18.53 17.10 5.52
N ALA A 166 18.07 15.90 5.15
CA ALA A 166 17.16 15.09 5.97
C ALA A 166 17.38 13.61 5.68
N PRO A 167 17.41 12.73 6.70
CA PRO A 167 17.68 11.31 6.47
C PRO A 167 16.56 10.61 5.68
N LEU A 168 15.31 11.07 5.79
CA LEU A 168 14.18 10.53 5.02
C LEU A 168 13.62 11.59 4.06
N LEU A 169 13.56 11.24 2.78
CA LEU A 169 12.77 11.97 1.79
C LEU A 169 11.58 11.11 1.35
N ILE A 170 10.39 11.69 1.41
CA ILE A 170 9.16 11.10 0.89
C ILE A 170 8.73 11.92 -0.31
N GLY A 171 8.45 11.27 -1.43
CA GLY A 171 8.03 11.93 -2.66
C GLY A 171 7.17 11.04 -3.54
N HIS A 172 7.00 11.46 -4.79
CA HIS A 172 6.25 10.71 -5.79
C HIS A 172 7.11 10.35 -7.00
N ASP A 173 7.81 11.31 -7.61
CA ASP A 173 8.77 11.07 -8.72
C ASP A 173 10.03 10.30 -8.24
N ALA A 174 11.13 10.26 -8.99
CA ALA A 174 12.34 9.54 -8.61
C ALA A 174 13.63 10.29 -8.93
N PRO A 175 14.71 10.11 -8.15
CA PRO A 175 16.00 10.67 -8.52
C PRO A 175 16.48 10.09 -9.86
N LEU A 176 17.25 10.88 -10.61
CA LEU A 176 17.95 10.40 -11.80
C LEU A 176 18.99 9.34 -11.43
N HIS A 177 19.39 8.51 -12.39
CA HIS A 177 20.49 7.54 -12.26
C HIS A 177 20.22 6.35 -11.33
N VAL A 178 18.95 5.98 -11.17
CA VAL A 178 18.54 4.74 -10.49
C VAL A 178 18.62 3.59 -11.51
N PRO A 179 19.59 2.66 -11.41
CA PRO A 179 19.91 1.74 -12.51
C PRO A 179 18.74 0.89 -13.00
N ALA A 180 17.93 0.32 -12.09
CA ALA A 180 16.72 -0.41 -12.50
C ALA A 180 15.73 0.48 -13.24
N LEU A 181 15.47 1.67 -12.73
CA LEU A 181 14.49 2.58 -13.32
C LEU A 181 14.94 3.04 -14.72
N GLU A 182 16.22 3.41 -14.90
CA GLU A 182 16.71 3.83 -16.22
C GLU A 182 16.55 2.75 -17.29
N ARG A 183 16.71 1.46 -16.92
CA ARG A 183 16.51 0.35 -17.87
C ARG A 183 15.05 0.24 -18.31
N GLU A 184 14.12 0.39 -17.38
CA GLU A 184 12.68 0.25 -17.64
C GLU A 184 12.15 1.44 -18.45
N LEU A 185 12.60 2.67 -18.14
CA LEU A 185 12.28 3.85 -18.93
C LEU A 185 12.83 3.72 -20.35
N ALA A 186 14.10 3.36 -20.52
CA ALA A 186 14.69 3.18 -21.86
C ALA A 186 13.99 2.08 -22.68
N ALA A 187 13.43 1.05 -22.04
CA ALA A 187 12.66 0.00 -22.71
C ALA A 187 11.29 0.47 -23.22
N THR A 188 10.74 1.54 -22.62
CA THR A 188 9.40 2.08 -22.91
C THR A 188 9.42 3.43 -23.63
N ASP A 189 10.58 4.10 -23.76
CA ASP A 189 10.72 5.39 -24.47
C ASP A 189 10.09 5.39 -25.88
N ARG A 190 10.20 4.27 -26.60
CA ARG A 190 9.65 4.10 -27.95
C ARG A 190 8.12 4.24 -28.04
N ASP A 191 7.43 4.16 -26.90
CA ASP A 191 5.97 4.22 -26.81
C ASP A 191 5.47 5.68 -26.66
N TRP A 192 6.36 6.66 -26.54
CA TRP A 192 6.04 8.06 -26.23
C TRP A 192 6.54 9.05 -27.28
N SER A 193 5.91 10.23 -27.34
CA SER A 193 6.38 11.36 -28.18
C SER A 193 7.67 11.97 -27.62
N ALA A 194 8.45 12.64 -28.46
CA ALA A 194 9.64 13.35 -28.01
C ALA A 194 9.29 14.48 -27.02
N GLU A 195 8.15 15.14 -27.24
CA GLU A 195 7.61 16.19 -26.36
C GLU A 195 7.21 15.65 -24.99
N ALA A 196 6.53 14.49 -24.94
CA ALA A 196 6.18 13.80 -23.72
C ALA A 196 7.44 13.41 -22.92
N LEU A 197 8.41 12.77 -23.57
CA LEU A 197 9.68 12.38 -22.95
C LEU A 197 10.43 13.60 -22.40
N ALA A 198 10.51 14.68 -23.17
CA ALA A 198 11.15 15.92 -22.73
C ALA A 198 10.44 16.53 -21.53
N TYR A 199 9.10 16.50 -21.51
CA TYR A 199 8.30 17.02 -20.40
C TYR A 199 8.49 16.19 -19.12
N ALA A 200 8.43 14.87 -19.20
CA ALA A 200 8.69 13.98 -18.06
C ALA A 200 10.12 14.13 -17.53
N ALA A 201 11.12 14.13 -18.43
CA ALA A 201 12.53 14.29 -18.07
C ALA A 201 12.81 15.64 -17.39
N ALA A 202 12.16 16.72 -17.83
CA ALA A 202 12.29 18.03 -17.19
C ALA A 202 11.74 18.03 -15.75
N GLY A 203 10.60 17.38 -15.51
CA GLY A 203 10.04 17.23 -14.16
C GLY A 203 10.97 16.45 -13.23
N ARG A 204 11.42 15.28 -13.70
CA ARG A 204 12.35 14.41 -12.97
C ARG A 204 13.68 15.10 -12.65
N ALA A 205 14.17 15.96 -13.55
CA ALA A 205 15.37 16.75 -13.30
C ALA A 205 15.18 17.78 -12.16
N VAL A 206 14.01 18.41 -12.04
CA VAL A 206 13.70 19.30 -10.92
C VAL A 206 13.58 18.50 -9.62
N PHE A 207 12.90 17.35 -9.63
CA PHE A 207 12.85 16.45 -8.48
C PHE A 207 14.26 16.08 -8.02
N HIS A 208 15.14 15.67 -8.95
CA HIS A 208 16.50 15.26 -8.65
C HIS A 208 17.33 16.38 -8.01
N ARG A 209 17.15 17.64 -8.41
CA ARG A 209 17.79 18.78 -7.73
C ARG A 209 17.37 18.90 -6.26
N GLY A 210 16.07 18.74 -5.97
CA GLY A 210 15.56 18.70 -4.60
C GLY A 210 16.14 17.53 -3.80
N PHE A 211 16.17 16.34 -4.41
CA PHE A 211 16.78 15.14 -3.85
C PHE A 211 18.27 15.35 -3.49
N LEU A 212 19.07 15.92 -4.39
CA LEU A 212 20.49 16.21 -4.15
C LEU A 212 20.69 17.27 -3.06
N THR A 213 19.72 18.16 -2.85
CA THR A 213 19.76 19.13 -1.75
C THR A 213 19.51 18.45 -0.41
N VAL A 214 18.51 17.57 -0.35
CA VAL A 214 18.11 16.86 0.88
C VAL A 214 19.14 15.80 1.30
N GLN A 215 19.83 15.18 0.34
CA GLN A 215 20.83 14.12 0.58
C GLN A 215 20.33 12.99 1.50
N PRO A 216 19.19 12.35 1.16
CA PRO A 216 18.57 11.39 2.06
C PRO A 216 19.34 10.07 2.15
N GLU A 217 19.29 9.44 3.32
CA GLU A 217 19.71 8.06 3.54
C GLU A 217 18.69 7.08 2.94
N LEU A 218 17.40 7.40 3.06
CA LEU A 218 16.30 6.65 2.47
C LEU A 218 15.39 7.59 1.68
N TYR A 219 15.11 7.20 0.44
CA TYR A 219 14.04 7.77 -0.38
C TYR A 219 12.89 6.78 -0.53
N LEU A 220 11.65 7.24 -0.32
CA LEU A 220 10.42 6.50 -0.59
C LEU A 220 9.56 7.27 -1.60
N GLY A 221 9.29 6.64 -2.75
CA GLY A 221 8.50 7.20 -3.86
C GLY A 221 7.53 6.22 -4.53
N GLY A 222 6.84 6.70 -5.57
CA GLY A 222 5.85 5.95 -6.37
C GLY A 222 6.00 6.25 -7.86
N HIS A 223 4.92 6.63 -8.54
CA HIS A 223 4.82 7.12 -9.92
C HIS A 223 5.08 6.11 -11.05
N TYR A 224 6.11 5.28 -10.91
CA TYR A 224 6.62 4.45 -12.01
C TYR A 224 5.93 3.07 -12.11
N HIS A 225 4.99 2.78 -11.21
CA HIS A 225 4.22 1.52 -11.22
C HIS A 225 5.13 0.27 -11.25
N LEU A 226 6.23 0.37 -10.51
CA LEU A 226 7.26 -0.64 -10.44
C LEU A 226 7.92 -0.58 -9.08
N HIS A 227 8.07 -1.74 -8.45
CA HIS A 227 8.85 -1.83 -7.23
C HIS A 227 10.36 -1.79 -7.52
N ILE A 228 11.05 -0.84 -6.90
CA ILE A 228 12.52 -0.75 -6.87
C ILE A 228 12.98 -0.64 -5.42
N ASP A 229 14.08 -1.29 -5.09
CA ASP A 229 14.78 -1.17 -3.81
C ASP A 229 16.28 -1.35 -4.06
N GLU A 230 16.98 -0.24 -4.29
CA GLU A 230 18.40 -0.23 -4.68
C GLU A 230 19.17 0.80 -3.88
N GLN A 231 20.44 0.49 -3.54
CA GLN A 231 21.36 1.49 -3.01
C GLN A 231 22.11 2.16 -4.16
N VAL A 232 22.09 3.49 -4.18
CA VAL A 232 22.72 4.31 -5.22
C VAL A 232 23.56 5.39 -4.54
N THR A 233 24.78 5.58 -5.04
CA THR A 233 25.69 6.64 -4.59
C THR A 233 25.60 7.85 -5.51
N TYR A 234 25.46 9.03 -4.91
CA TYR A 234 25.29 10.30 -5.58
C TYR A 234 26.38 11.28 -5.19
N HIS A 235 26.65 12.24 -6.06
CA HIS A 235 27.54 13.36 -5.78
C HIS A 235 26.72 14.65 -5.76
N SER A 236 26.82 15.40 -4.67
CA SER A 236 26.21 16.72 -4.49
C SER A 236 27.28 17.78 -4.22
N GLU A 237 26.87 19.05 -4.10
CA GLU A 237 27.76 20.12 -3.63
C GLU A 237 28.30 19.85 -2.22
N GLY A 238 27.56 19.12 -1.37
CA GLY A 238 27.96 18.73 -0.02
C GLY A 238 28.89 17.53 0.05
N GLY A 239 29.19 16.90 -1.09
CA GLY A 239 30.01 15.69 -1.18
C GLY A 239 29.23 14.47 -1.68
N GLU A 240 29.85 13.30 -1.50
CA GLU A 240 29.27 12.00 -1.84
C GLU A 240 28.34 11.53 -0.72
N PHE A 241 27.18 10.97 -1.10
CA PHE A 241 26.28 10.29 -0.17
C PHE A 241 25.65 9.07 -0.84
N THR A 242 25.32 8.05 -0.04
CA THR A 242 24.59 6.87 -0.49
C THR A 242 23.16 6.94 -0.01
N CYS A 243 22.22 6.71 -0.93
CA CYS A 243 20.80 6.65 -0.65
C CYS A 243 20.27 5.27 -1.01
N ARG A 244 19.47 4.68 -0.12
CA ARG A 244 18.57 3.57 -0.49
C ARG A 244 17.33 4.18 -1.15
N VAL A 245 17.17 3.91 -2.43
CA VAL A 245 16.02 4.35 -3.24
C VAL A 245 15.00 3.24 -3.27
N VAL A 246 13.84 3.50 -2.67
CA VAL A 246 12.69 2.59 -2.69
C VAL A 246 11.53 3.24 -3.44
N ILE A 247 11.08 2.60 -4.50
CA ILE A 247 9.88 2.98 -5.25
C ILE A 247 8.85 1.89 -5.02
N LEU A 248 7.65 2.27 -4.60
CA LEU A 248 6.51 1.35 -4.44
C LEU A 248 5.72 1.28 -5.73
N ASP A 249 5.16 0.11 -5.97
CA ASP A 249 4.27 -0.14 -7.11
C ASP A 249 2.91 0.54 -6.90
N MET A 250 2.11 0.66 -7.97
CA MET A 250 0.72 1.10 -7.87
C MET A 250 -0.16 0.05 -7.17
N ASN A 251 -1.36 0.47 -6.79
CA ASN A 251 -2.46 -0.43 -6.50
C ASN A 251 -2.62 -1.43 -7.65
N GLY A 252 -2.61 -2.72 -7.35
CA GLY A 252 -2.50 -3.67 -8.45
C GLY A 252 -2.68 -5.12 -8.06
N THR A 253 -2.08 -5.98 -8.88
CA THR A 253 -2.23 -7.42 -8.78
C THR A 253 -1.70 -7.97 -7.46
N ALA A 254 -2.00 -9.23 -7.22
CA ALA A 254 -1.39 -10.05 -6.19
C ALA A 254 0.12 -9.87 -6.02
N THR A 255 0.86 -9.62 -7.08
CA THR A 255 2.33 -9.61 -7.02
C THR A 255 2.92 -8.22 -6.86
N ALA A 256 2.10 -7.17 -6.96
CA ALA A 256 2.54 -5.80 -6.82
C ALA A 256 3.01 -5.54 -5.38
N THR A 257 4.21 -4.97 -5.25
CA THR A 257 4.74 -4.51 -3.96
C THR A 257 4.37 -3.03 -3.79
N SER A 258 3.09 -2.79 -3.51
CA SER A 258 2.51 -1.46 -3.42
C SER A 258 2.46 -0.91 -1.99
N GLN A 259 2.97 -1.67 -1.01
CA GLN A 259 2.87 -1.31 0.40
C GLN A 259 4.08 -1.79 1.20
N ALA A 260 4.45 -1.01 2.22
CA ALA A 260 5.58 -1.30 3.09
C ALA A 260 5.35 -0.82 4.52
N ILE A 261 6.05 -1.42 5.48
CA ILE A 261 6.13 -0.94 6.86
C ILE A 261 7.56 -0.49 7.15
N LEU A 262 7.73 0.75 7.59
CA LEU A 262 9.01 1.35 7.95
C LEU A 262 9.16 1.37 9.48
N GLY A 263 10.27 0.84 10.00
CA GLY A 263 10.77 1.17 11.34
C GLY A 263 11.48 2.52 11.31
N VAL A 264 10.97 3.52 12.03
CA VAL A 264 11.40 4.92 11.89
C VAL A 264 12.75 5.24 12.56
N ASP A 265 13.26 4.34 13.38
CA ASP A 265 14.57 4.43 14.04
C ASP A 265 15.68 3.89 13.15
N THR A 266 15.45 2.74 12.52
CA THR A 266 16.43 1.98 11.74
C THR A 266 16.29 2.14 10.23
N PHE A 267 15.17 2.69 9.76
CA PHE A 267 14.74 2.62 8.37
C PHE A 267 14.69 1.19 7.80
N ALA A 268 14.50 0.20 8.67
CA ALA A 268 14.18 -1.15 8.26
C ALA A 268 12.81 -1.14 7.56
N LEU A 269 12.79 -1.67 6.33
CA LEU A 269 11.60 -1.69 5.49
C LEU A 269 11.15 -3.14 5.34
N THR A 270 9.92 -3.44 5.72
CA THR A 270 9.27 -4.71 5.41
C THR A 270 8.30 -4.46 4.26
N SER A 271 8.75 -4.73 3.04
CA SER A 271 7.90 -4.69 1.86
C SER A 271 6.92 -5.86 1.88
N ARG A 272 5.71 -5.63 1.37
CA ARG A 272 4.66 -6.66 1.31
C ARG A 272 4.11 -6.67 -0.11
N THR A 273 4.23 -7.80 -0.79
CA THR A 273 3.36 -8.07 -1.94
C THR A 273 1.94 -8.23 -1.43
N ARG A 274 0.94 -8.00 -2.29
CA ARG A 274 -0.40 -8.51 -2.00
C ARG A 274 -0.27 -10.03 -1.78
N ASP A 275 -0.89 -10.60 -0.75
CA ASP A 275 -0.92 -12.05 -0.68
C ASP A 275 -1.78 -12.51 -1.85
N ALA A 276 -1.15 -13.01 -2.93
CA ALA A 276 -1.81 -13.61 -4.11
C ALA A 276 -2.84 -14.65 -3.74
N ASP A 277 -2.61 -15.20 -2.56
CA ASP A 277 -3.39 -16.18 -1.91
C ASP A 277 -4.46 -15.53 -1.03
N THR A 278 -4.95 -14.30 -1.20
CA THR A 278 -6.08 -13.77 -0.40
C THR A 278 -7.18 -13.18 -1.27
N VAL A 279 -8.43 -13.57 -0.99
CA VAL A 279 -9.62 -13.10 -1.74
C VAL A 279 -10.66 -12.53 -0.79
N HIS A 280 -11.56 -11.71 -1.33
CA HIS A 280 -12.66 -11.12 -0.53
C HIS A 280 -13.90 -12.01 -0.51
N GLU A 281 -14.03 -12.92 -1.47
CA GLU A 281 -15.20 -13.78 -1.62
C GLU A 281 -14.80 -15.10 -2.29
N LEU A 282 -15.45 -16.20 -1.89
CA LEU A 282 -15.50 -17.47 -2.63
C LEU A 282 -16.94 -17.75 -3.08
N ARG A 283 -17.09 -18.23 -4.32
CA ARG A 283 -18.37 -18.53 -4.98
C ARG A 283 -18.61 -20.04 -5.10
N GLY A 284 -17.58 -20.84 -4.88
CA GLY A 284 -17.63 -22.31 -4.97
C GLY A 284 -17.27 -22.88 -6.33
N ASP A 285 -16.90 -22.03 -7.29
CA ASP A 285 -16.38 -22.41 -8.61
C ASP A 285 -14.86 -22.24 -8.73
N GLU A 286 -14.21 -21.77 -7.65
CA GLU A 286 -12.77 -21.63 -7.59
C GLU A 286 -12.08 -23.00 -7.55
N ALA A 287 -10.88 -23.09 -8.14
CA ALA A 287 -10.01 -24.26 -7.99
C ALA A 287 -9.09 -24.11 -6.77
N GLY A 288 -8.53 -25.22 -6.30
CA GLY A 288 -7.51 -25.26 -5.25
C GLY A 288 -8.05 -25.38 -3.83
N VAL A 289 -7.13 -25.25 -2.87
CA VAL A 289 -7.40 -25.34 -1.43
C VAL A 289 -7.38 -23.95 -0.82
N TRP A 290 -8.40 -23.63 -0.04
CA TRP A 290 -8.59 -22.33 0.57
C TRP A 290 -8.81 -22.45 2.07
N GLU A 291 -8.12 -21.63 2.84
CA GLU A 291 -8.35 -21.42 4.26
C GLU A 291 -9.25 -20.22 4.49
N VAL A 292 -10.38 -20.42 5.13
CA VAL A 292 -11.33 -19.40 5.58
C VAL A 292 -11.20 -19.27 7.10
N SER A 293 -10.59 -18.18 7.56
CA SER A 293 -10.48 -17.86 8.97
C SER A 293 -11.72 -17.09 9.44
N THR A 294 -12.35 -17.58 10.50
CA THR A 294 -13.49 -16.93 11.16
C THR A 294 -13.11 -16.58 12.59
N GLU A 295 -13.99 -15.88 13.31
CA GLU A 295 -13.69 -15.37 14.65
C GLU A 295 -13.22 -16.44 15.65
N HIS A 296 -13.65 -17.70 15.51
CA HIS A 296 -13.32 -18.77 16.46
C HIS A 296 -12.89 -20.07 15.78
N SER A 297 -12.78 -20.12 14.46
CA SER A 297 -12.51 -21.37 13.73
C SER A 297 -11.85 -21.10 12.40
N THR A 298 -11.13 -22.10 11.90
CA THR A 298 -10.55 -22.09 10.56
C THR A 298 -11.20 -23.19 9.74
N HIS A 299 -11.58 -22.89 8.50
CA HIS A 299 -12.20 -23.85 7.58
C HIS A 299 -11.32 -24.02 6.36
N ILE A 300 -10.96 -25.27 6.03
CA ILE A 300 -10.21 -25.60 4.83
C ILE A 300 -11.21 -26.09 3.78
N LEU A 301 -11.44 -25.27 2.76
CA LEU A 301 -12.27 -25.56 1.60
C LEU A 301 -11.37 -26.05 0.47
N ASP A 302 -11.35 -27.37 0.24
CA ASP A 302 -10.66 -28.00 -0.88
C ASP A 302 -11.64 -28.19 -2.02
N PHE A 303 -11.67 -27.25 -2.97
CA PHE A 303 -12.58 -27.31 -4.11
C PHE A 303 -12.17 -28.37 -5.13
N ASP A 304 -10.89 -28.72 -5.20
CA ASP A 304 -10.41 -29.79 -6.09
C ASP A 304 -10.97 -31.16 -5.64
N ARG A 305 -11.10 -31.36 -4.33
CA ARG A 305 -11.68 -32.58 -3.75
C ARG A 305 -13.17 -32.45 -3.41
N GLY A 306 -13.70 -31.23 -3.41
CA GLY A 306 -15.06 -30.91 -3.00
C GLY A 306 -15.29 -31.16 -1.51
N VAL A 307 -14.33 -30.85 -0.64
CA VAL A 307 -14.39 -31.14 0.80
C VAL A 307 -14.19 -29.86 1.63
N SER A 308 -14.87 -29.78 2.76
CA SER A 308 -14.66 -28.75 3.79
C SER A 308 -14.22 -29.40 5.09
N GLU A 309 -13.10 -28.96 5.66
CA GLU A 309 -12.62 -29.36 6.98
C GLU A 309 -12.69 -28.19 7.96
N ARG A 310 -13.30 -28.37 9.12
CA ARG A 310 -13.30 -27.39 10.20
C ARG A 310 -12.22 -27.71 11.24
N ARG A 311 -11.37 -26.73 11.51
CA ARG A 311 -10.41 -26.70 12.63
C ARG A 311 -10.94 -25.76 13.70
N ALA A 312 -11.43 -26.35 14.79
CA ALA A 312 -11.99 -25.65 15.93
C ALA A 312 -10.91 -24.86 16.69
N GLY A 313 -11.16 -23.58 16.97
CA GLY A 313 -10.34 -22.79 17.90
C GLY A 313 -10.72 -23.04 19.36
N PRO A 314 -9.91 -22.56 20.33
CA PRO A 314 -10.10 -22.79 21.76
C PRO A 314 -11.47 -22.35 22.29
N ASP A 315 -12.01 -21.26 21.75
CA ASP A 315 -13.28 -20.64 22.18
C ASP A 315 -14.47 -21.04 21.30
N SER A 316 -14.32 -22.08 20.47
CA SER A 316 -15.33 -22.43 19.49
C SER A 316 -16.40 -23.36 20.06
N MET A 317 -17.65 -23.15 19.64
CA MET A 317 -18.75 -24.04 20.04
C MET A 317 -18.55 -25.47 19.50
N PRO A 318 -18.92 -26.51 20.26
CA PRO A 318 -18.86 -27.90 19.79
C PRO A 318 -19.73 -28.09 18.55
N PHE A 319 -19.17 -28.69 17.50
CA PHE A 319 -19.91 -29.04 16.29
C PHE A 319 -20.15 -30.56 16.26
N PRO A 320 -21.40 -31.05 16.16
CA PRO A 320 -21.67 -32.49 16.19
C PRO A 320 -21.21 -33.22 14.91
N GLY A 321 -20.39 -34.27 15.06
CA GLY A 321 -19.97 -35.18 13.99
C GLY A 321 -18.59 -34.88 13.39
N ASP A 322 -18.29 -35.45 12.22
CA ASP A 322 -16.99 -35.28 11.56
C ASP A 322 -16.73 -33.83 11.17
N ASN A 323 -15.47 -33.42 11.40
CA ASN A 323 -14.95 -32.10 11.05
C ASN A 323 -14.72 -31.94 9.55
N SER A 324 -14.64 -33.04 8.80
CA SER A 324 -14.47 -33.05 7.34
C SER A 324 -15.73 -33.55 6.66
N ARG A 325 -16.28 -32.80 5.70
CA ARG A 325 -17.55 -33.10 5.02
C ARG A 325 -17.49 -32.77 3.54
N GLN A 326 -18.23 -33.54 2.73
CA GLN A 326 -18.35 -33.29 1.29
C GLN A 326 -19.16 -32.00 1.05
N LEU A 327 -18.53 -31.02 0.43
CA LEU A 327 -19.11 -29.74 0.07
C LEU A 327 -20.13 -29.91 -1.06
N ARG A 328 -21.27 -29.21 -0.95
CA ARG A 328 -22.32 -29.17 -1.96
C ARG A 328 -22.40 -27.81 -2.65
N THR A 329 -22.57 -26.73 -1.89
CA THR A 329 -22.61 -25.34 -2.41
C THR A 329 -21.98 -24.36 -1.45
N ILE A 330 -21.39 -23.28 -1.98
CA ILE A 330 -21.08 -22.06 -1.24
C ILE A 330 -22.20 -21.05 -1.52
N GLU A 331 -23.04 -20.76 -0.54
CA GLU A 331 -24.12 -19.78 -0.68
C GLU A 331 -23.61 -18.36 -0.37
N ARG A 332 -22.67 -18.24 0.57
CA ARG A 332 -22.03 -16.99 0.97
C ARG A 332 -20.69 -17.28 1.65
N CYS A 333 -19.61 -16.74 1.12
CA CYS A 333 -18.31 -16.79 1.78
C CYS A 333 -17.56 -15.51 1.46
N ARG A 334 -17.79 -14.44 2.24
CA ARG A 334 -17.23 -13.11 2.01
C ARG A 334 -16.66 -12.53 3.30
N VAL A 335 -15.47 -11.92 3.22
CA VAL A 335 -14.81 -11.27 4.37
C VAL A 335 -15.70 -10.16 4.94
N GLY A 336 -15.85 -10.14 6.26
CA GLY A 336 -16.72 -9.22 7.01
C GLY A 336 -18.18 -9.66 7.14
N GLU A 337 -18.53 -10.83 6.59
CA GLU A 337 -19.89 -11.39 6.66
C GLU A 337 -19.89 -12.76 7.36
N ILE A 338 -21.07 -13.19 7.80
CA ILE A 338 -21.32 -14.56 8.24
C ILE A 338 -21.31 -15.48 7.02
N GLY A 339 -20.50 -16.53 7.06
CA GLY A 339 -20.41 -17.54 6.00
C GLY A 339 -21.56 -18.55 6.03
N PHE A 340 -22.01 -18.97 4.85
CA PHE A 340 -23.05 -19.96 4.62
C PHE A 340 -22.66 -20.91 3.49
N TRP A 341 -22.61 -22.20 3.79
CA TRP A 341 -22.39 -23.25 2.78
C TRP A 341 -23.08 -24.55 3.17
N THR A 342 -23.27 -25.45 2.21
CA THR A 342 -24.02 -26.69 2.38
C THR A 342 -23.15 -27.93 2.15
N PHE A 343 -23.46 -29.04 2.82
CA PHE A 343 -22.79 -30.33 2.67
C PHE A 343 -23.75 -31.40 2.17
N ILE A 344 -23.23 -32.36 1.42
CA ILE A 344 -24.01 -33.53 0.97
C ILE A 344 -24.50 -34.32 2.20
N SER A 345 -25.77 -34.71 2.19
CA SER A 345 -26.35 -35.56 3.23
C SER A 345 -26.17 -37.04 2.88
N HIS A 346 -25.75 -37.84 3.86
CA HIS A 346 -25.76 -39.31 3.79
C HIS A 346 -27.01 -39.91 4.43
N ASN A 347 -27.91 -39.09 4.98
CA ASN A 347 -29.17 -39.51 5.57
C ASN A 347 -30.29 -39.39 4.54
N ARG A 348 -30.97 -40.50 4.25
CA ARG A 348 -32.08 -40.57 3.28
C ARG A 348 -33.26 -39.66 3.59
N LEU A 349 -33.39 -39.18 4.82
CA LEU A 349 -34.46 -38.28 5.27
C LEU A 349 -34.10 -36.79 5.17
N MET A 350 -32.86 -36.46 4.83
CA MET A 350 -32.37 -35.08 4.82
C MET A 350 -31.67 -34.78 3.50
N GLU A 351 -32.05 -33.68 2.86
CA GLU A 351 -31.57 -33.33 1.53
C GLU A 351 -30.08 -32.92 1.56
N PHE A 352 -29.69 -32.09 2.54
CA PHE A 352 -28.32 -31.64 2.76
C PHE A 352 -28.17 -31.05 4.18
N TYR A 353 -26.93 -30.89 4.64
CA TYR A 353 -26.62 -30.20 5.89
C TYR A 353 -26.26 -28.74 5.61
N TRP A 354 -26.65 -27.83 6.51
CA TRP A 354 -26.26 -26.42 6.46
C TRP A 354 -25.10 -26.15 7.42
N HIS A 355 -24.19 -25.27 7.00
CA HIS A 355 -23.19 -24.66 7.87
C HIS A 355 -23.38 -23.14 7.90
N GLN A 356 -23.29 -22.59 9.10
CA GLN A 356 -23.23 -21.16 9.36
C GLN A 356 -22.01 -20.88 10.22
N SER A 357 -21.09 -20.05 9.73
CA SER A 357 -19.87 -19.71 10.46
C SER A 357 -20.08 -18.50 11.39
N THR A 358 -19.06 -18.11 12.15
CA THR A 358 -18.95 -16.73 12.65
C THR A 358 -18.46 -15.79 11.54
N GLU A 359 -18.33 -14.50 11.82
CA GLU A 359 -17.84 -13.53 10.84
C GLU A 359 -16.50 -13.97 10.24
N ILE A 360 -16.43 -14.01 8.91
CA ILE A 360 -15.22 -14.36 8.16
C ILE A 360 -14.25 -13.18 8.26
N LYS A 361 -13.07 -13.45 8.83
CA LYS A 361 -12.02 -12.44 9.03
C LYS A 361 -11.01 -12.44 7.90
N ASN A 362 -10.78 -13.60 7.27
CA ASN A 362 -9.82 -13.75 6.20
C ASN A 362 -10.19 -14.93 5.29
N ILE A 363 -9.86 -14.83 4.01
CA ILE A 363 -9.90 -15.96 3.08
C ILE A 363 -8.58 -15.99 2.36
N ARG A 364 -7.89 -17.12 2.43
CA ARG A 364 -6.62 -17.30 1.74
C ARG A 364 -6.46 -18.63 1.02
N ARG A 365 -5.76 -18.67 -0.09
CA ARG A 365 -5.36 -19.88 -0.80
C ARG A 365 -4.22 -20.54 -0.04
N LEU A 366 -4.24 -21.87 0.01
CA LEU A 366 -3.12 -22.66 0.53
C LEU A 366 -2.32 -23.21 -0.64
N LYS A 367 -1.00 -23.01 -0.60
CA LYS A 367 -0.08 -23.71 -1.50
C LYS A 367 -0.06 -25.18 -1.07
N ARG A 368 -0.26 -26.11 -2.00
CA ARG A 368 -0.02 -27.53 -1.70
C ARG A 368 1.46 -27.68 -1.39
N GLU A 369 1.78 -28.23 -0.23
CA GLU A 369 3.12 -28.75 0.02
C GLU A 369 3.29 -29.97 -0.90
N ASP A 370 4.37 -30.00 -1.69
CA ASP A 370 4.76 -31.21 -2.41
C ASP A 370 5.05 -32.31 -1.38
N PRO A 371 4.52 -33.53 -1.55
CA PRO A 371 4.78 -34.62 -0.63
C PRO A 371 6.17 -35.21 -0.89
N GLU A 372 7.22 -34.60 -0.33
CA GLU A 372 8.52 -35.26 -0.10
C GLU A 372 9.08 -34.87 1.28
N ASP A 373 8.93 -35.78 2.26
CA ASP A 373 10.05 -36.47 2.92
C ASP A 373 9.60 -37.14 4.25
N GLU A 374 8.67 -38.10 4.16
CA GLU A 374 8.58 -39.18 5.17
C GLU A 374 9.36 -40.41 4.66
N ARG A 375 10.65 -40.25 4.37
CA ARG A 375 11.60 -41.36 4.45
C ARG A 375 12.19 -41.41 5.85
N THR A 376 11.37 -41.80 6.83
CA THR A 376 11.92 -42.46 8.02
C THR A 376 12.66 -43.73 7.58
N PRO A 377 13.98 -43.86 7.83
CA PRO A 377 14.68 -45.12 7.63
C PRO A 377 14.14 -46.11 8.66
N LYS A 378 13.63 -47.26 8.22
CA LYS A 378 13.40 -48.42 9.09
C LYS A 378 14.72 -48.76 9.79
N PRO A 379 14.75 -48.95 11.14
CA PRO A 379 15.93 -49.48 11.78
C PRO A 379 16.22 -50.88 11.23
N SER A 380 17.45 -51.05 10.73
CA SER A 380 17.99 -52.33 10.29
C SER A 380 17.94 -53.33 11.44
N ALA A 381 17.23 -54.43 11.24
CA ALA A 381 17.41 -55.62 12.05
C ALA A 381 18.82 -56.19 11.77
N GLU A 382 19.66 -56.26 12.80
CA GLU A 382 20.87 -57.07 12.77
C GLU A 382 20.51 -58.56 12.66
N PRO A 383 21.16 -59.33 11.79
CA PRO A 383 21.06 -60.78 11.83
C PRO A 383 22.09 -61.38 12.80
N ILE A 384 21.66 -62.46 13.46
CA ILE A 384 22.47 -63.45 14.19
C ILE A 384 23.51 -64.09 13.26
#